data_AF-A0AAN6SMP6-F1
#
_entry.id   AF-A0AAN6SMP6-F1
#
_cell.length_a   1.000
_cell.length_b   1.000
_cell.length_c   1.000
_cell.angle_alpha   90.00
_cell.angle_beta   90.00
_cell.angle_gamma   90.00
#
_symmetry.space_group_name_H-M   'P 1'
#
loop_
_entity.id
_entity.type
_entity.pdbx_description
1 polymer ?
#
loop_
_entity_poly.entity_id
_entity_poly.type
_entity_poly.pdbx_seq_one_letter_code
_entity_poly.pdbx_strand_id
1 'polypeptide(L)'
;MGLLPNLFSSPATADDKRATEVRTGAVAPTRAERAQCWAARDTYFACLDAHGIVDALDDADGRKRAAAACRGESAGFEKDCAAQWVTYFKKWRVQDIKKKARLKELEAQGANKMDVQTDFAQR
;
A
#
# COMPACT_ATOMS: atom_id res chain seq x y z
N MET A 1 45.14 16.90 21.55
CA MET A 1 45.09 15.60 20.85
C MET A 1 43.74 14.98 21.16
N GLY A 2 42.75 14.81 20.29
CA GLY A 2 42.50 15.17 18.90
C GLY A 2 41.04 14.77 18.68
N LEU A 3 40.19 15.69 18.23
CA LEU A 3 38.80 15.40 17.85
C LEU A 3 38.84 14.80 16.43
N LEU A 4 38.45 13.53 16.29
CA LEU A 4 38.21 12.93 14.98
C LEU A 4 36.69 12.91 14.74
N PRO A 5 36.17 13.68 13.78
CA PRO A 5 34.78 13.55 13.35
C PRO A 5 34.67 12.27 12.52
N ASN A 6 33.83 11.34 12.98
CA ASN A 6 33.56 10.09 12.29
C ASN A 6 32.64 10.38 11.08
N LEU A 7 33.25 10.72 9.95
CA LEU A 7 32.59 10.95 8.66
C LEU A 7 32.55 9.65 7.84
N PHE A 8 31.71 8.70 8.22
CA PHE A 8 31.35 7.57 7.35
C PHE A 8 30.05 7.90 6.60
N SER A 9 30.14 8.76 5.59
CA SER A 9 29.09 8.90 4.58
C SER A 9 29.43 7.95 3.44
N SER A 10 28.82 6.75 3.44
CA SER A 10 28.99 5.79 2.35
C SER A 10 28.24 6.28 1.10
N PRO A 11 28.82 6.18 -0.12
CA PRO A 11 28.11 6.52 -1.34
C PRO A 11 26.97 5.53 -1.58
N ALA A 12 25.75 6.03 -1.73
CA ALA A 12 24.59 5.22 -2.12
C ALA A 12 24.84 4.53 -3.46
N THR A 13 24.52 3.24 -3.55
CA THR A 13 24.69 2.45 -4.78
C THR A 13 23.70 2.90 -5.86
N ALA A 14 23.95 2.53 -7.11
CA ALA A 14 23.03 2.87 -8.22
C ALA A 14 21.62 2.32 -7.97
N ASP A 15 21.51 1.14 -7.35
CA ASP A 15 20.23 0.52 -7.00
C ASP A 15 19.51 1.30 -5.89
N ASP A 16 20.24 1.84 -4.90
CA ASP A 16 19.65 2.69 -3.85
C ASP A 16 19.09 4.00 -4.44
N LYS A 17 19.80 4.58 -5.42
CA LYS A 17 19.33 5.78 -6.14
C LYS A 17 18.04 5.47 -6.90
N ARG A 18 18.04 4.38 -7.67
CA ARG A 18 16.88 3.92 -8.44
C ARG A 18 15.66 3.68 -7.54
N ALA A 19 15.84 2.94 -6.44
CA ALA A 19 14.77 2.68 -5.49
C ALA A 19 14.22 3.96 -4.85
N THR A 20 15.08 4.95 -4.61
CA THR A 20 14.68 6.26 -4.08
C THR A 20 13.83 7.04 -5.09
N GLU A 21 14.25 7.11 -6.35
CA GLU A 21 13.51 7.79 -7.42
C GLU A 21 12.12 7.18 -7.66
N VAL A 22 12.01 5.85 -7.57
CA VAL A 22 10.71 5.16 -7.62
C VAL A 22 9.86 5.50 -6.39
N ARG A 23 10.46 5.49 -5.19
CA ARG A 23 9.75 5.78 -3.93
C ARG A 23 9.18 7.18 -3.89
N THR A 24 9.95 8.17 -4.36
CA THR A 24 9.55 9.58 -4.43
C THR A 24 8.63 9.87 -5.62
N GLY A 25 8.51 8.96 -6.58
CA GLY A 25 7.71 9.16 -7.79
C GLY A 25 8.42 10.01 -8.86
N ALA A 26 9.74 10.19 -8.75
CA ALA A 26 10.54 10.87 -9.78
C ALA A 26 10.63 10.07 -11.08
N VAL A 27 10.55 8.73 -10.99
CA VAL A 27 10.51 7.82 -12.16
C VAL A 27 9.41 6.78 -12.01
N ALA A 28 8.90 6.29 -13.14
CA ALA A 28 7.93 5.21 -13.14
C ALA A 28 8.58 3.85 -12.84
N PRO A 29 7.97 3.00 -11.99
CA PRO A 29 8.49 1.66 -11.72
C PRO A 29 8.39 0.77 -12.97
N THR A 30 9.43 -0.03 -13.19
CA THR A 30 9.47 -1.13 -14.17
C THR A 30 8.48 -2.24 -13.82
N ARG A 31 8.29 -3.18 -14.74
CA ARG A 31 7.46 -4.37 -14.49
C ARG A 31 7.96 -5.19 -13.29
N ALA A 32 9.27 -5.35 -13.15
CA ALA A 32 9.87 -6.10 -12.04
C ALA A 32 9.64 -5.40 -10.69
N GLU A 33 9.88 -4.09 -10.62
CA GLU A 33 9.62 -3.27 -9.42
C GLU A 33 8.13 -3.30 -9.03
N ARG A 34 7.21 -3.28 -10.01
CA ARG A 34 5.78 -3.43 -9.72
C ARG A 34 5.43 -4.80 -9.15
N ALA A 35 6.01 -5.87 -9.69
CA ALA A 35 5.77 -7.22 -9.19
C ALA A 35 6.25 -7.36 -7.73
N GLN A 36 7.42 -6.81 -7.40
CA GLN A 36 7.94 -6.77 -6.04
C GLN A 36 7.03 -5.95 -5.12
N CYS A 37 6.61 -4.76 -5.56
CA CYS A 37 5.68 -3.91 -4.82
C CYS A 37 4.36 -4.63 -4.51
N TRP A 38 3.77 -5.34 -5.47
CA TRP A 38 2.53 -6.09 -5.26
C TRP A 38 2.72 -7.27 -4.30
N ALA A 39 3.85 -7.98 -4.37
CA ALA A 39 4.17 -9.02 -3.41
C ALA A 39 4.28 -8.46 -1.97
N ALA A 40 4.98 -7.33 -1.79
CA ALA A 40 5.10 -6.66 -0.49
C ALA A 40 3.74 -6.16 0.04
N ARG A 41 2.90 -5.61 -0.85
CA ARG A 41 1.51 -5.23 -0.54
C ARG A 41 0.71 -6.42 -0.02
N ASP A 42 0.76 -7.55 -0.72
CA ASP A 42 -0.04 -8.72 -0.39
C ASP A 42 0.40 -9.35 0.92
N THR A 43 1.71 -9.36 1.21
CA THR A 43 2.24 -9.77 2.52
C THR A 43 1.73 -8.86 3.65
N TYR A 44 1.74 -7.54 3.46
CA TYR A 44 1.20 -6.61 4.45
C TYR A 44 -0.30 -6.80 4.67
N PHE A 45 -1.08 -6.97 3.61
CA PHE A 45 -2.52 -7.19 3.73
C PHE A 45 -2.86 -8.54 4.36
N ALA A 46 -2.11 -9.60 4.04
CA ALA A 46 -2.25 -10.90 4.70
C ALA A 46 -2.00 -10.80 6.22
N CYS A 47 -1.00 -10.02 6.65
CA CYS A 47 -0.79 -9.76 8.06
C CYS A 47 -1.98 -9.03 8.70
N LEU A 48 -2.49 -7.97 8.07
CA LEU A 48 -3.65 -7.25 8.57
C LEU A 48 -4.89 -8.16 8.68
N ASP A 49 -5.12 -9.03 7.70
CA ASP A 49 -6.24 -9.98 7.70
C ASP A 49 -6.09 -11.02 8.82
N ALA A 50 -4.89 -11.58 9.02
CA ALA A 50 -4.60 -12.53 10.10
C ALA A 50 -4.86 -11.95 11.50
N HIS A 51 -4.71 -10.63 11.64
CA HIS A 51 -4.98 -9.90 12.88
C HIS A 51 -6.35 -9.22 12.93
N GLY A 52 -7.22 -9.42 11.93
CA GLY A 52 -8.56 -8.82 11.88
C GLY A 52 -8.55 -7.29 11.83
N ILE A 53 -7.53 -6.68 11.22
CA ILE A 53 -7.38 -5.23 11.12
C ILE A 53 -7.90 -4.76 9.76
N VAL A 54 -9.07 -4.10 9.76
CA VAL A 54 -9.69 -3.57 8.54
C VAL A 54 -9.10 -2.21 8.16
N ASP A 55 -9.09 -1.27 9.10
CA ASP A 55 -8.64 0.10 8.87
C ASP A 55 -7.34 0.39 9.65
N ALA A 56 -6.21 0.30 8.96
CA ALA A 56 -4.90 0.64 9.52
C ALA A 56 -4.47 2.09 9.20
N LEU A 57 -5.41 2.94 8.75
CA LEU A 57 -5.16 4.33 8.36
C LEU A 57 -5.89 5.33 9.25
N ASP A 58 -7.22 5.26 9.28
CA ASP A 58 -8.06 6.29 9.91
C ASP A 58 -8.51 5.88 11.33
N ASP A 59 -8.59 4.58 11.60
CA ASP A 59 -8.88 4.05 12.94
C ASP A 59 -7.64 4.04 13.87
N ALA A 60 -7.77 4.62 15.06
CA ALA A 60 -6.68 4.74 16.01
C ALA A 60 -6.26 3.39 16.61
N ASP A 61 -7.22 2.51 16.92
CA ASP A 61 -6.92 1.18 17.43
C ASP A 61 -6.27 0.31 16.34
N GLY A 62 -6.86 0.31 15.15
CA GLY A 62 -6.33 -0.37 13.96
C GLY A 62 -4.91 0.07 13.61
N ARG A 63 -4.60 1.37 13.64
CA ARG A 63 -3.22 1.88 13.48
C ARG A 63 -2.28 1.32 14.54
N LYS A 64 -2.66 1.38 15.82
CA LYS A 64 -1.83 0.90 16.93
C LYS A 64 -1.56 -0.60 16.80
N ARG A 65 -2.58 -1.39 16.49
CA ARG A 65 -2.47 -2.83 16.30
C ARG A 65 -1.62 -3.18 15.08
N ALA A 66 -1.81 -2.48 13.96
CA ALA A 66 -1.01 -2.70 12.75
C ALA A 66 0.48 -2.37 13.00
N ALA A 67 0.76 -1.28 13.73
CA ALA A 67 2.12 -0.92 14.10
C ALA A 67 2.77 -1.92 15.08
N ALA A 68 1.98 -2.62 15.90
CA ALA A 68 2.47 -3.65 16.80
C ALA A 68 2.67 -5.01 16.11
N ALA A 69 1.73 -5.42 15.25
CA ALA A 69 1.67 -6.76 14.69
C ALA A 69 2.29 -6.88 13.29
N CYS A 70 2.21 -5.83 12.46
CA CYS A 70 2.55 -5.87 11.03
C CYS A 70 3.64 -4.85 10.65
N ARG A 71 4.52 -4.49 11.60
CA ARG A 71 5.56 -3.47 11.38
C ARG A 71 6.56 -3.87 10.30
N GLY A 72 6.97 -5.14 10.28
CA GLY A 72 7.95 -5.65 9.32
C GLY A 72 7.42 -5.60 7.90
N GLU A 73 6.19 -6.08 7.72
CA GLU A 73 5.48 -6.10 6.46
C GLU A 73 5.15 -4.68 5.97
N SER A 74 4.77 -3.76 6.88
CA SER A 74 4.58 -2.35 6.52
C SER A 74 5.88 -1.71 6.04
N ALA A 75 7.01 -2.00 6.70
CA ALA A 75 8.31 -1.48 6.30
C ALA A 75 8.75 -2.04 4.93
N GLY A 76 8.52 -3.33 4.67
CA GLY A 76 8.75 -3.94 3.36
C GLY A 76 7.89 -3.30 2.28
N PHE A 77 6.60 -3.09 2.56
CA PHE A 77 5.68 -2.43 1.65
C PHE A 77 6.10 -0.99 1.32
N GLU A 78 6.55 -0.22 2.31
CA GLU A 78 7.04 1.16 2.12
C GLU A 78 8.42 1.24 1.45
N LYS A 79 9.26 0.21 1.63
CA LYS A 79 10.55 0.08 0.96
C LYS A 79 10.37 -0.24 -0.53
N ASP A 80 9.49 -1.18 -0.86
CA ASP A 80 9.44 -1.80 -2.19
C ASP A 80 8.43 -1.12 -3.14
N CYS A 81 7.63 -0.19 -2.64
CA CYS A 81 6.64 0.54 -3.43
C CYS A 81 6.89 2.04 -3.49
N ALA A 82 6.35 2.68 -4.54
CA ALA A 82 6.17 4.12 -4.58
C ALA A 82 5.28 4.59 -3.40
N ALA A 83 5.67 5.66 -2.71
CA ALA A 83 4.94 6.12 -1.51
C ALA A 83 3.48 6.50 -1.80
N GLN A 84 3.23 7.05 -2.99
CA GLN A 84 1.87 7.36 -3.46
C GLN A 84 1.02 6.09 -3.65
N TRP A 85 1.65 4.99 -4.09
CA TRP A 85 0.97 3.71 -4.26
C TRP A 85 0.64 3.07 -2.93
N VAL A 86 1.57 3.11 -1.97
CA VAL A 86 1.32 2.64 -0.59
C VAL A 86 0.09 3.33 -0.01
N THR A 87 0.05 4.66 -0.11
CA THR A 87 -1.07 5.47 0.37
C THR A 87 -2.37 5.10 -0.34
N TYR A 88 -2.33 5.02 -1.67
CA TYR A 88 -3.49 4.64 -2.48
C TYR A 88 -4.03 3.25 -2.11
N PHE A 89 -3.17 2.24 -2.06
CA PHE A 89 -3.57 0.86 -1.78
C PHE A 89 -4.14 0.69 -0.37
N LYS A 90 -3.53 1.33 0.64
CA LYS A 90 -4.07 1.29 2.02
C LYS A 90 -5.48 1.90 2.06
N LYS A 91 -5.72 3.02 1.38
CA LYS A 91 -7.06 3.63 1.26
C LYS A 91 -8.02 2.74 0.48
N TRP A 92 -7.58 2.20 -0.66
CA TRP A 92 -8.38 1.36 -1.53
C TRP A 92 -8.85 0.09 -0.82
N ARG A 93 -8.00 -0.57 -0.03
CA ARG A 93 -8.37 -1.76 0.76
C ARG A 93 -9.59 -1.48 1.65
N VAL A 94 -9.59 -0.38 2.39
CA VAL A 94 -10.70 0.00 3.28
C VAL A 94 -11.97 0.26 2.47
N GLN A 95 -11.86 0.98 1.36
CA GLN A 95 -13.01 1.29 0.50
C GLN A 95 -13.59 0.04 -0.18
N ASP A 96 -12.73 -0.86 -0.65
CA ASP A 96 -13.14 -2.12 -1.27
C ASP A 96 -13.88 -3.03 -0.29
N ILE A 97 -13.38 -3.15 0.95
CA ILE A 97 -14.08 -3.90 2.02
C ILE A 97 -15.44 -3.28 2.31
N LYS A 98 -15.53 -1.95 2.48
CA LYS A 98 -16.80 -1.24 2.72
C LYS A 98 -17.77 -1.40 1.55
N LYS A 99 -17.27 -1.30 0.31
CA LYS A 99 -18.06 -1.50 -0.91
C LYS A 99 -18.63 -2.91 -0.97
N LYS A 100 -17.80 -3.95 -0.77
CA LYS A 100 -18.22 -5.35 -0.78
C LYS A 100 -19.27 -5.64 0.30
N ALA A 101 -19.06 -5.13 1.52
CA ALA A 101 -20.03 -5.27 2.60
C ALA A 101 -21.37 -4.61 2.26
N ARG A 102 -21.35 -3.38 1.70
CA ARG A 102 -22.56 -2.67 1.27
C ARG A 102 -23.30 -3.41 0.15
N LEU A 103 -22.58 -3.92 -0.86
CA LEU A 103 -23.19 -4.67 -1.95
C LEU A 103 -23.88 -5.94 -1.42
N LYS A 104 -23.22 -6.68 -0.53
CA LYS A 104 -23.79 -7.88 0.11
C LYS A 104 -25.07 -7.56 0.90
N GLU A 105 -25.07 -6.45 1.62
CA GLU A 105 -26.25 -5.96 2.36
C GLU A 105 -27.41 -5.64 1.42
N LEU A 106 -27.16 -4.91 0.33
CA LEU A 106 -28.18 -4.57 -0.66
C LEU A 106 -28.76 -5.81 -1.35
N GLU A 107 -27.90 -6.78 -1.72
CA GLU A 107 -28.32 -8.05 -2.30
C GLU A 107 -29.23 -8.83 -1.33
N ALA A 108 -28.91 -8.85 -0.04
CA ALA A 108 -29.75 -9.48 0.99
C ALA A 108 -31.11 -8.78 1.17
N GLN A 109 -31.18 -7.46 0.91
CA GLN A 109 -32.42 -6.69 0.91
C GLN A 109 -33.22 -6.82 -0.39
N GLY A 110 -32.80 -7.67 -1.33
CA GLY A 110 -33.49 -7.91 -2.60
C GLY A 110 -33.21 -6.85 -3.67
N ALA A 111 -32.14 -6.05 -3.52
CA ALA A 111 -31.73 -5.12 -4.56
C ALA A 111 -31.24 -5.88 -5.80
N ASN A 112 -31.76 -5.49 -6.97
CA ASN A 112 -31.30 -6.02 -8.25
C ASN A 112 -30.08 -5.23 -8.74
N LYS A 113 -29.03 -5.94 -9.16
CA LYS A 113 -27.86 -5.31 -9.77
C LYS A 113 -28.25 -4.73 -11.12
N MET A 114 -28.16 -3.41 -11.27
CA MET A 114 -28.34 -2.76 -12.56
C MET A 114 -27.02 -2.78 -13.32
N ASP A 115 -27.01 -3.41 -14.49
CA ASP A 115 -25.88 -3.33 -15.41
C ASP A 115 -25.91 -1.96 -16.11
N VAL A 116 -25.03 -1.07 -15.67
CA VAL A 116 -24.84 0.23 -16.32
C VAL A 116 -24.03 -0.01 -17.60
N GLN A 117 -24.72 -0.10 -18.73
CA GLN A 117 -24.11 0.02 -20.05
C GLN A 117 -23.66 1.48 -20.24
N THR A 118 -22.41 1.75 -19.90
CA THR A 118 -21.79 3.02 -20.27
C THR A 118 -21.35 2.94 -21.73
N ASP A 119 -22.23 3.31 -22.66
CA ASP A 119 -21.84 3.58 -24.04
C ASP A 119 -21.06 4.90 -24.08
N PHE A 120 -19.75 4.82 -23.82
CA PHE A 120 -18.81 5.93 -23.99
C PHE A 120 -18.17 5.90 -25.38
N ALA A 121 -18.91 5.48 -26.41
CA ALA A 121 -18.51 5.70 -27.78
C ALA A 121 -19.18 6.97 -28.32
N GLN A 122 -18.64 8.17 -28.01
CA GLN A 122 -18.61 9.22 -29.03
C GLN A 122 -17.60 10.33 -28.75
N ARG A 123 -16.55 10.30 -29.60
CA ARG A 123 -15.57 11.32 -29.99
C ARG A 123 -14.30 11.42 -29.18
#